data_AF-A0A2V6NU17-F1
#
_entry.id   AF-A0A2V6NU17-F1
#
_cell.length_a   1.000
_cell.length_b   1.000
_cell.length_c   1.000
_cell.angle_alpha   90.00
_cell.angle_beta   90.00
_cell.angle_gamma   90.00
#
_symmetry.space_group_name_H-M   'P 1'
#
loop_
_entity.id
_entity.type
_entity.pdbx_description
1 polymer ?
#
loop_
_entity_poly.entity_id
_entity_poly.type
_entity_poly.pdbx_seq_one_letter_code
_entity_poly.pdbx_strand_id
1 'polypeptide(L)'
;MDLDPEGHSVRVQAATRRCVGPAAVALLLVTLLAGALPAAAQVAATEAAYRNFPVIGSRLAVWAIAQLHLNFAAFILGVPIFAVIIEIMGWRTGEARYDWLSHELVKLTFAAFSTTALLGAFLLFLFVGYYPRFWSYMTSIFFPTYWIYALLFFAETFTVYLWYYGWNWLGGSRKWIHVSLGVLSNVFGTAILLVANSWVTFMMSPAGVNEAGVFTGSVWT
;
A
#
# COMPACT_ATOMS: atom_id res chain seq x y z
N MET A 1 -4.91 -70.21 51.19
CA MET A 1 -5.92 -70.80 50.29
C MET A 1 -6.73 -69.65 49.74
N ASP A 2 -6.51 -69.09 48.57
CA ASP A 2 -5.58 -69.33 47.46
C ASP A 2 -5.51 -68.00 46.69
N LEU A 3 -4.30 -67.50 46.43
CA LEU A 3 -3.73 -67.29 45.08
C LEU A 3 -4.49 -66.26 44.21
N ASP A 4 -3.93 -65.06 44.19
CA ASP A 4 -4.03 -64.10 43.07
C ASP A 4 -3.27 -64.70 41.87
N PRO A 5 -3.82 -64.65 40.64
CA PRO A 5 -3.20 -63.74 39.67
C PRO A 5 -4.18 -63.19 38.62
N GLU A 6 -3.91 -61.98 38.14
CA GLU A 6 -3.68 -61.63 36.72
C GLU A 6 -3.81 -60.10 36.58
N GLY A 7 -2.68 -59.45 36.32
CA GLY A 7 -2.63 -58.01 36.08
C GLY A 7 -3.19 -57.64 34.72
N HIS A 8 -3.95 -56.54 34.65
CA HIS A 8 -4.07 -55.76 33.42
C HIS A 8 -4.12 -54.26 33.72
N SER A 9 -3.33 -53.57 32.92
CA SER A 9 -2.89 -52.18 32.94
C SER A 9 -3.97 -51.11 32.74
N VAL A 10 -3.84 -50.02 33.52
CA VAL A 10 -3.85 -48.60 33.10
C VAL A 10 -5.17 -48.03 32.53
N ARG A 11 -5.69 -46.97 33.17
CA ARG A 11 -5.83 -45.61 32.59
C ARG A 11 -6.37 -44.60 33.61
N VAL A 12 -5.48 -43.76 34.13
CA VAL A 12 -5.84 -42.46 34.73
C VAL A 12 -6.47 -41.60 33.63
N GLN A 13 -7.77 -41.32 33.72
CA GLN A 13 -8.43 -40.34 32.86
C GLN A 13 -7.99 -38.94 33.28
N ALA A 14 -6.90 -38.45 32.69
CA ALA A 14 -6.53 -37.05 32.76
C ALA A 14 -7.58 -36.24 31.97
N ALA A 15 -8.42 -35.49 32.69
CA ALA A 15 -9.33 -34.51 32.11
C ALA A 15 -8.53 -33.43 31.39
N THR A 16 -8.39 -33.57 30.07
CA THR A 16 -7.80 -32.56 29.20
C THR A 16 -8.80 -31.41 29.10
N ARG A 17 -8.66 -30.38 29.96
CA ARG A 17 -9.28 -29.08 29.73
C ARG A 17 -8.76 -28.57 28.39
N ARG A 18 -9.56 -28.69 27.34
CA ARG A 18 -9.26 -28.04 26.05
C ARG A 18 -9.31 -26.54 26.29
N CYS A 19 -8.14 -25.91 26.44
CA CYS A 19 -8.00 -24.48 26.34
C CYS A 19 -8.48 -24.09 24.93
N VAL A 20 -9.72 -23.61 24.82
CA VAL A 20 -10.17 -22.87 23.65
C VAL A 20 -9.29 -21.62 23.61
N GLY A 21 -8.25 -21.67 22.80
CA GLY A 21 -7.16 -20.70 22.84
C GLY A 21 -7.68 -19.28 22.53
N PRO A 22 -6.96 -18.25 23.01
CA PRO A 22 -7.27 -16.84 22.70
C PRO A 22 -7.39 -16.58 21.19
N ALA A 23 -6.76 -17.40 20.35
CA ALA A 23 -6.90 -17.38 18.89
C ALA A 23 -8.32 -17.71 18.40
N ALA A 24 -9.05 -18.64 19.04
CA ALA A 24 -10.42 -18.97 18.65
C ALA A 24 -11.41 -17.87 19.03
N VAL A 25 -11.17 -17.22 20.18
CA VAL A 25 -11.96 -16.07 20.64
C VAL A 25 -11.66 -14.84 19.78
N ALA A 26 -10.39 -14.61 19.42
CA ALA A 26 -10.01 -13.54 18.49
C ALA A 26 -10.61 -13.76 17.09
N LEU A 27 -10.61 -15.00 16.58
CA LEU A 27 -11.22 -15.32 15.30
C LEU A 27 -12.75 -15.11 15.34
N LEU A 28 -13.40 -15.49 16.44
CA LEU A 28 -14.84 -15.27 16.64
C LEU A 28 -15.18 -13.77 16.73
N LEU A 29 -14.36 -13.01 17.44
CA LEU A 29 -14.48 -11.55 17.56
C LEU A 29 -14.26 -10.86 16.21
N VAL A 30 -13.27 -11.29 15.42
CA VAL A 30 -13.05 -10.78 14.06
C VAL A 30 -14.24 -11.09 13.15
N THR A 31 -14.81 -12.29 13.23
CA THR A 31 -16.01 -12.64 12.45
C THR A 31 -17.26 -11.88 12.89
N LEU A 32 -17.41 -11.59 14.19
CA LEU A 32 -18.52 -10.80 14.73
C LEU A 32 -18.39 -9.30 14.39
N LEU A 33 -17.18 -8.74 14.47
CA LEU A 33 -16.88 -7.36 14.05
C LEU A 33 -17.03 -7.17 12.54
N ALA A 34 -16.67 -8.19 11.73
CA ALA A 34 -16.87 -8.14 10.27
C ALA A 34 -18.35 -8.26 9.86
N GLY A 35 -19.18 -8.96 10.65
CA GLY A 35 -20.62 -9.09 10.39
C GLY A 35 -21.48 -7.92 10.89
N ALA A 36 -20.99 -7.15 11.87
CA ALA A 36 -21.73 -6.04 12.49
C ALA A 36 -21.43 -4.65 11.86
N LEU A 37 -20.41 -4.53 11.00
CA LEU A 37 -20.19 -3.33 10.19
C LEU A 37 -21.27 -3.29 9.10
N PRO A 38 -22.11 -2.25 9.07
CA PRO A 38 -23.55 -2.42 8.94
C PRO A 38 -23.97 -2.81 7.52
N ALA A 39 -24.88 -3.77 7.42
CA ALA A 39 -25.65 -4.06 6.21
C ALA A 39 -26.32 -2.78 5.63
N ALA A 40 -26.57 -1.76 6.46
CA ALA A 40 -27.04 -0.45 6.03
C ALA A 40 -26.05 0.33 5.13
N ALA A 41 -24.73 0.14 5.29
CA ALA A 41 -23.72 0.71 4.40
C ALA A 41 -23.69 0.03 3.03
N GLN A 42 -24.21 -1.20 2.94
CA GLN A 42 -24.38 -1.94 1.69
C GLN A 42 -25.68 -1.53 0.97
N VAL A 43 -26.76 -1.30 1.72
CA VAL A 43 -28.07 -0.88 1.16
C VAL A 43 -28.00 0.51 0.53
N ALA A 44 -27.27 1.47 1.13
CA ALA A 44 -27.03 2.79 0.54
C ALA A 44 -26.19 2.75 -0.76
N ALA A 45 -25.49 1.65 -1.04
CA ALA A 45 -24.74 1.44 -2.29
C ALA A 45 -25.61 0.84 -3.42
N THR A 46 -26.90 0.61 -3.19
CA THR A 46 -27.79 -0.08 -4.15
C THR A 46 -28.33 0.85 -5.25
N GLU A 47 -28.23 2.17 -5.12
CA GLU A 47 -28.73 3.12 -6.14
C GLU A 47 -27.66 3.67 -7.12
N ALA A 48 -26.39 3.33 -7.00
CA ALA A 48 -25.35 4.03 -7.76
C ALA A 48 -24.89 3.31 -9.04
N ALA A 49 -24.75 4.08 -10.13
CA ALA A 49 -24.34 3.71 -11.48
C ALA A 49 -22.92 3.08 -11.60
N TYR A 50 -22.73 1.83 -11.14
CA TYR A 50 -21.50 1.05 -11.32
C TYR A 50 -21.81 -0.40 -11.76
N ARG A 51 -20.85 -1.06 -12.41
CA ARG A 51 -21.01 -2.49 -12.80
C ARG A 51 -20.74 -3.39 -11.60
N ASN A 52 -21.73 -4.21 -11.24
CA ASN A 52 -21.61 -5.16 -10.14
C ASN A 52 -20.68 -6.34 -10.51
N PHE A 53 -19.70 -6.64 -9.65
CA PHE A 53 -18.89 -7.86 -9.73
C PHE A 53 -19.66 -9.02 -9.07
N PRO A 54 -19.75 -10.21 -9.70
CA PRO A 54 -20.80 -11.19 -9.41
C PRO A 54 -20.76 -11.90 -8.05
N VAL A 55 -19.78 -11.64 -7.17
CA VAL A 55 -19.63 -12.39 -5.90
C VAL A 55 -19.29 -11.52 -4.67
N ILE A 56 -18.52 -10.43 -4.83
CA ILE A 56 -17.93 -9.67 -3.70
C ILE A 56 -18.46 -8.22 -3.63
N GLY A 57 -19.07 -7.72 -4.72
CA GLY A 57 -19.43 -6.31 -4.88
C GLY A 57 -18.23 -5.47 -5.35
N SER A 58 -18.43 -4.63 -6.37
CA SER A 58 -17.37 -3.83 -7.01
C SER A 58 -16.62 -2.95 -5.99
N ARG A 59 -17.35 -2.41 -5.01
CA ARG A 59 -16.82 -1.54 -3.96
C ARG A 59 -15.81 -2.24 -3.06
N LEU A 60 -16.08 -3.49 -2.67
CA LEU A 60 -15.21 -4.25 -1.78
C LEU A 60 -13.94 -4.72 -2.52
N ALA A 61 -14.07 -5.10 -3.80
CA ALA A 61 -12.93 -5.44 -4.64
C ALA A 61 -12.00 -4.24 -4.86
N VAL A 62 -12.54 -3.07 -5.23
CA VAL A 62 -11.76 -1.85 -5.39
C VAL A 62 -11.14 -1.42 -4.05
N TRP A 63 -11.89 -1.47 -2.95
CA TRP A 63 -11.36 -1.15 -1.63
C TRP A 63 -10.19 -2.05 -1.22
N ALA A 64 -10.31 -3.37 -1.38
CA ALA A 64 -9.27 -4.30 -0.96
C ALA A 64 -7.96 -4.07 -1.73
N ILE A 65 -8.06 -3.89 -3.06
CA ILE A 65 -6.91 -3.63 -3.92
C ILE A 65 -6.33 -2.23 -3.67
N ALA A 66 -7.18 -1.21 -3.52
CA ALA A 66 -6.74 0.14 -3.19
C ALA A 66 -6.01 0.17 -1.84
N GLN A 67 -6.53 -0.52 -0.82
CA GLN A 67 -5.90 -0.60 0.50
C GLN A 67 -4.55 -1.31 0.43
N LEU A 68 -4.46 -2.42 -0.30
CA LEU A 68 -3.20 -3.13 -0.48
C LEU A 68 -2.17 -2.25 -1.20
N HIS A 69 -2.57 -1.58 -2.28
CA HIS A 69 -1.73 -0.64 -3.01
C HIS A 69 -1.23 0.49 -2.10
N LEU A 70 -2.12 1.06 -1.26
CA LEU A 70 -1.79 2.17 -0.36
C LEU A 70 -0.82 1.74 0.75
N ASN A 71 -0.98 0.53 1.30
CA ASN A 71 -0.04 -0.02 2.28
C ASN A 71 1.37 -0.17 1.70
N PHE A 72 1.48 -0.68 0.46
CA PHE A 72 2.78 -0.79 -0.21
C PHE A 72 3.33 0.56 -0.69
N ALA A 73 2.47 1.50 -1.08
CA ALA A 73 2.88 2.87 -1.43
C ALA A 73 3.48 3.59 -0.21
N ALA A 74 2.86 3.48 0.97
CA ALA A 74 3.39 4.02 2.21
C ALA A 74 4.73 3.36 2.59
N PHE A 75 4.87 2.05 2.36
CA PHE A 75 6.12 1.32 2.59
C PHE A 75 7.27 1.83 1.69
N ILE A 76 7.03 2.00 0.38
CA ILE A 76 8.04 2.53 -0.56
C ILE A 76 8.36 3.99 -0.29
N LEU A 77 7.47 4.75 0.33
CA LEU A 77 7.80 6.12 0.73
C LEU A 77 8.63 6.12 2.02
N GLY A 78 8.33 5.23 2.98
CA GLY A 78 9.03 5.20 4.27
C GLY A 78 10.44 4.59 4.22
N VAL A 79 10.61 3.44 3.57
CA VAL A 79 11.90 2.70 3.59
C VAL A 79 13.06 3.49 2.96
N PRO A 80 12.89 4.19 1.82
CA PRO A 80 13.95 5.00 1.22
C PRO A 80 14.42 6.16 2.09
N ILE A 81 13.52 6.77 2.88
CA ILE A 81 13.91 7.81 3.84
C ILE A 81 14.90 7.21 4.84
N PHE A 82 14.59 6.03 5.39
CA PHE A 82 15.51 5.34 6.31
C PHE A 82 16.80 4.92 5.62
N ALA A 83 16.73 4.38 4.40
CA ALA A 83 17.90 3.95 3.65
C ALA A 83 18.87 5.13 3.38
N VAL A 84 18.36 6.30 3.00
CA VAL A 84 19.17 7.51 2.79
C VAL A 84 19.82 7.99 4.09
N ILE A 85 19.08 8.00 5.19
CA ILE A 85 19.64 8.40 6.50
C ILE A 85 20.80 7.48 6.89
N ILE A 86 20.62 6.17 6.72
CA ILE A 86 21.65 5.17 7.02
C ILE A 86 22.82 5.29 6.05
N GLU A 87 22.57 5.59 4.77
CA GLU A 87 23.62 5.83 3.77
C GLU A 87 24.49 7.05 4.12
N ILE A 88 23.85 8.15 4.53
CA ILE A 88 24.54 9.36 5.01
C ILE A 88 25.38 9.03 6.25
N MET A 89 24.84 8.24 7.18
CA MET A 89 25.56 7.80 8.36
C MET A 89 26.76 6.91 7.99
N GLY A 90 26.59 5.96 7.06
CA GLY A 90 27.68 5.12 6.55
C GLY A 90 28.78 5.95 5.87
N TRP A 91 28.39 6.99 5.13
CA TRP A 91 29.34 7.91 4.49
C TRP A 91 30.14 8.75 5.51
N ARG A 92 29.49 9.22 6.59
CA ARG A 92 30.14 10.03 7.62
C ARG A 92 30.98 9.22 8.62
N THR A 93 30.51 8.04 8.99
CA THR A 93 31.18 7.17 9.99
C THR A 93 32.22 6.26 9.35
N GLY A 94 32.11 5.97 8.06
CA GLY A 94 32.98 5.01 7.36
C GLY A 94 32.74 3.55 7.74
N GLU A 95 31.69 3.24 8.51
CA GLU A 95 31.39 1.87 8.92
C GLU A 95 30.64 1.10 7.82
N ALA A 96 31.25 0.01 7.34
CA ALA A 96 30.68 -0.84 6.30
C ALA A 96 29.31 -1.45 6.68
N ARG A 97 28.99 -1.59 7.98
CA ARG A 97 27.71 -2.13 8.44
C ARG A 97 26.51 -1.29 7.97
N TYR A 98 26.65 0.04 7.99
CA TYR A 98 25.57 0.95 7.63
C TYR A 98 25.39 1.00 6.12
N ASP A 99 26.51 0.96 5.39
CA ASP A 99 26.47 0.89 3.93
C ASP A 99 25.77 -0.39 3.45
N TRP A 100 26.12 -1.54 4.04
CA TRP A 100 25.46 -2.81 3.75
C TRP A 100 23.96 -2.78 4.07
N LEU A 101 23.59 -2.27 5.27
CA LEU A 101 22.19 -2.18 5.67
C LEU A 101 21.39 -1.29 4.73
N SER A 102 21.93 -0.14 4.35
CA SER A 102 21.28 0.77 3.40
C SER A 102 21.07 0.08 2.05
N HIS A 103 22.08 -0.62 1.53
CA HIS A 103 21.98 -1.36 0.28
C HIS A 103 20.85 -2.40 0.29
N GLU A 104 20.73 -3.18 1.36
CA GLU A 104 19.64 -4.17 1.49
C GLU A 104 18.25 -3.51 1.56
N LEU A 105 18.13 -2.33 2.20
CA LEU A 105 16.88 -1.56 2.20
C LEU A 105 16.53 -1.00 0.82
N VAL A 106 17.52 -0.55 0.04
CA VAL A 106 17.29 -0.09 -1.34
C VAL A 106 16.88 -1.26 -2.23
N LYS A 107 17.50 -2.42 -2.07
CA LYS A 107 17.10 -3.66 -2.77
C LYS A 107 15.66 -4.06 -2.43
N LEU A 108 15.29 -4.00 -1.16
CA LEU A 108 13.92 -4.24 -0.70
C LEU A 108 12.93 -3.23 -1.29
N THR A 109 13.31 -1.95 -1.32
CA THR A 109 12.51 -0.89 -1.94
C THR A 109 12.29 -1.16 -3.42
N PHE A 110 13.34 -1.51 -4.17
CA PHE A 110 13.24 -1.82 -5.60
C PHE A 110 12.29 -2.99 -5.86
N ALA A 111 12.37 -4.05 -5.06
CA ALA A 111 11.44 -5.19 -5.15
C ALA A 111 9.99 -4.78 -4.81
N ALA A 112 9.79 -3.99 -3.77
CA ALA A 112 8.48 -3.48 -3.39
C ALA A 112 7.89 -2.54 -4.47
N PHE A 113 8.72 -1.71 -5.11
CA PHE A 113 8.33 -0.79 -6.17
C PHE A 113 7.63 -1.48 -7.33
N SER A 114 8.19 -2.60 -7.79
CA SER A 114 7.56 -3.43 -8.82
C SER A 114 6.17 -3.92 -8.39
N THR A 115 6.03 -4.40 -7.15
CA THR A 115 4.74 -4.88 -6.61
C THR A 115 3.70 -3.76 -6.55
N THR A 116 4.09 -2.58 -6.09
CA THR A 116 3.19 -1.41 -6.03
C THR A 116 2.77 -0.93 -7.41
N ALA A 117 3.68 -0.95 -8.38
CA ALA A 117 3.37 -0.61 -9.76
C ALA A 117 2.34 -1.58 -10.36
N LEU A 118 2.50 -2.89 -10.13
CA LEU A 118 1.53 -3.90 -10.56
C LEU A 118 0.16 -3.70 -9.90
N LEU A 119 0.12 -3.47 -8.59
CA LEU A 119 -1.12 -3.21 -7.86
C LEU A 119 -1.79 -1.90 -8.31
N GLY A 120 -1.01 -0.87 -8.63
CA GLY A 120 -1.50 0.42 -9.12
C GLY A 120 -2.08 0.31 -10.53
N ALA A 121 -1.38 -0.39 -11.43
CA ALA A 121 -1.88 -0.69 -12.77
C ALA A 121 -3.16 -1.52 -12.71
N PHE A 122 -3.21 -2.53 -11.83
CA PHE A 122 -4.40 -3.33 -11.62
C PHE A 122 -5.57 -2.50 -11.06
N LEU A 123 -5.30 -1.60 -10.11
CA LEU A 123 -6.30 -0.67 -9.58
C LEU A 123 -6.84 0.27 -10.68
N LEU A 124 -5.98 0.77 -11.57
CA LEU A 124 -6.40 1.56 -12.73
C LEU A 124 -7.36 0.78 -13.64
N PHE A 125 -7.05 -0.48 -13.95
CA PHE A 125 -7.95 -1.34 -14.74
C PHE A 125 -9.31 -1.52 -14.06
N LEU A 126 -9.33 -1.67 -12.73
CA LEU A 126 -10.59 -1.75 -11.98
C LEU A 126 -11.42 -0.47 -12.09
N PHE A 127 -10.79 0.72 -12.01
CA PHE A 127 -11.51 1.98 -12.17
C PHE A 127 -12.06 2.17 -13.59
N VAL A 128 -11.26 1.89 -14.62
CA VAL A 128 -11.70 2.01 -16.02
C VAL A 128 -12.83 1.02 -16.33
N GLY A 129 -12.74 -0.22 -15.83
CA GLY A 129 -13.71 -1.28 -16.11
C GLY A 129 -15.02 -1.19 -15.31
N TYR A 130 -14.92 -0.95 -14.00
CA TYR A 130 -16.08 -1.01 -13.09
C TYR A 130 -16.70 0.35 -12.78
N TYR A 131 -15.94 1.43 -12.93
CA TYR A 131 -16.34 2.80 -12.61
C TYR A 131 -16.16 3.77 -13.80
N PRO A 132 -16.74 3.47 -14.99
CA PRO A 132 -16.49 4.24 -16.21
C PRO A 132 -16.97 5.70 -16.14
N ARG A 133 -18.09 5.97 -15.46
CA ARG A 133 -18.61 7.35 -15.30
C ARG A 133 -17.69 8.20 -14.42
N PHE A 134 -17.18 7.62 -13.34
CA PHE A 134 -16.20 8.26 -12.46
C PHE A 134 -14.88 8.51 -13.20
N TRP A 135 -14.38 7.52 -13.93
CA TRP A 135 -13.14 7.66 -14.70
C TRP A 135 -13.23 8.77 -15.76
N SER A 136 -14.35 8.83 -16.51
CA SER A 136 -14.59 9.87 -17.51
C SER A 136 -14.63 11.27 -16.87
N TYR A 137 -15.26 11.39 -15.70
CA TYR A 137 -15.35 12.65 -14.96
C TYR A 137 -13.97 13.13 -14.49
N MET A 138 -13.23 12.25 -13.79
CA MET A 138 -11.88 12.54 -13.31
C MET A 138 -10.93 12.90 -14.44
N THR A 139 -11.00 12.18 -15.56
CA THR A 139 -10.16 12.46 -16.74
C THR A 139 -10.47 13.83 -17.34
N SER A 140 -11.73 14.26 -17.39
CA SER A 140 -12.08 15.59 -17.95
C SER A 140 -11.51 16.77 -17.17
N ILE A 141 -11.34 16.63 -15.84
CA ILE A 141 -10.85 17.69 -14.97
C ILE A 141 -9.33 17.62 -14.81
N PHE A 142 -8.80 16.41 -14.60
CA PHE A 142 -7.41 16.19 -14.17
C PHE A 142 -6.46 15.77 -15.31
N PHE A 143 -6.90 15.84 -16.57
CA PHE A 143 -6.09 15.43 -17.73
C PHE A 143 -4.64 15.96 -17.70
N PRO A 144 -4.36 17.25 -17.42
CA PRO A 144 -2.98 17.75 -17.38
C PRO A 144 -2.16 17.12 -16.25
N THR A 145 -2.79 16.85 -15.10
CA THR A 145 -2.11 16.28 -13.93
C THR A 145 -1.73 14.82 -14.12
N TYR A 146 -2.42 14.07 -14.99
CA TYR A 146 -2.03 12.69 -15.33
C TYR A 146 -0.69 12.62 -16.07
N TRP A 147 -0.41 13.59 -16.95
CA TRP A 147 0.88 13.69 -17.61
C TRP A 147 2.01 13.99 -16.61
N ILE A 148 1.75 14.91 -15.67
CA ILE A 148 2.71 15.22 -14.59
C ILE A 148 2.95 13.98 -13.73
N TYR A 149 1.89 13.27 -13.34
CA TYR A 149 1.99 12.06 -12.55
C TYR A 149 2.80 10.97 -13.28
N ALA A 150 2.54 10.74 -14.57
CA ALA A 150 3.27 9.77 -15.38
C ALA A 150 4.76 10.13 -15.50
N LEU A 151 5.08 11.41 -15.70
CA LEU A 151 6.47 11.90 -15.78
C LEU A 151 7.19 11.71 -14.43
N LEU A 152 6.54 12.05 -13.32
CA LEU A 152 7.10 11.86 -11.97
C LEU A 152 7.32 10.37 -11.69
N PHE A 153 6.39 9.50 -12.06
CA PHE A 153 6.54 8.04 -11.88
C PHE A 153 7.71 7.48 -12.69
N PHE A 154 7.89 7.96 -13.92
CA PHE A 154 9.04 7.60 -14.75
C PHE A 154 10.36 8.11 -14.17
N ALA A 155 10.39 9.38 -13.74
CA ALA A 155 11.56 9.99 -13.10
C ALA A 155 11.95 9.26 -11.80
N GLU A 156 10.96 8.87 -11.00
CA GLU A 156 11.17 8.08 -9.78
C GLU A 156 11.76 6.72 -10.11
N THR A 157 11.16 5.98 -11.06
CA THR A 157 11.65 4.66 -11.48
C THR A 157 13.10 4.74 -11.98
N PHE A 158 13.41 5.75 -12.79
CA PHE A 158 14.75 5.97 -13.31
C PHE A 158 15.75 6.30 -12.19
N THR A 159 15.35 7.14 -11.23
CA THR A 159 16.20 7.55 -10.10
C THR A 159 16.48 6.38 -9.16
N VAL A 160 15.45 5.60 -8.79
CA VAL A 160 15.60 4.40 -7.96
C VAL A 160 16.46 3.35 -8.65
N TYR A 161 16.30 3.17 -9.97
CA TYR A 161 17.15 2.26 -10.74
C TYR A 161 18.62 2.68 -10.69
N LEU A 162 18.91 3.96 -10.95
CA LEU A 162 20.25 4.52 -10.82
C LEU A 162 20.81 4.40 -9.40
N TRP A 163 19.97 4.60 -8.38
CA TRP A 163 20.38 4.51 -6.98
C TRP A 163 20.74 3.08 -6.57
N TYR A 164 19.97 2.08 -7.01
CA TYR A 164 20.24 0.67 -6.72
C TYR A 164 21.48 0.16 -7.46
N TYR A 165 21.52 0.28 -8.80
CA TYR A 165 22.65 -0.21 -9.60
C TYR A 165 23.91 0.66 -9.47
N GLY A 166 23.74 1.91 -9.02
CA GLY A 166 24.82 2.86 -8.81
C GLY A 166 25.76 2.53 -7.64
N TRP A 167 25.44 1.53 -6.80
CA TRP A 167 26.16 1.25 -5.56
C TRP A 167 27.67 1.05 -5.75
N ASN A 168 28.07 0.27 -6.76
CA ASN A 168 29.48 0.00 -7.07
C ASN A 168 30.12 1.09 -7.96
N TRP A 169 29.31 1.79 -8.76
CA TRP A 169 29.78 2.77 -9.74
C TRP A 169 30.02 4.17 -9.13
N LEU A 170 29.21 4.55 -8.15
CA LEU A 170 29.27 5.84 -7.46
C LEU A 170 29.97 5.75 -6.08
N GLY A 171 30.81 4.72 -5.88
CA GLY A 171 31.63 4.59 -4.68
C GLY A 171 32.75 5.65 -4.58
N GLY A 172 33.34 5.77 -3.38
CA GLY A 172 34.50 6.63 -3.13
C GLY A 172 34.18 8.13 -3.24
N SER A 173 34.89 8.87 -4.10
CA SER A 173 34.76 10.33 -4.22
C SER A 173 33.40 10.79 -4.78
N ARG A 174 32.63 9.89 -5.39
CA ARG A 174 31.31 10.17 -5.98
C ARG A 174 30.14 9.77 -5.08
N LYS A 175 30.41 9.35 -3.83
CA LYS A 175 29.38 8.92 -2.87
C LYS A 175 28.33 9.98 -2.61
N TRP A 176 28.70 11.27 -2.70
CA TRP A 176 27.77 12.38 -2.57
C TRP A 176 26.68 12.38 -3.66
N ILE A 177 26.99 11.92 -4.88
CA ILE A 177 26.02 11.78 -5.98
C ILE A 177 25.07 10.64 -5.66
N HIS A 178 25.57 9.53 -5.13
CA HIS A 178 24.77 8.36 -4.74
C HIS A 178 23.73 8.71 -3.67
N VAL A 179 24.15 9.42 -2.62
CA VAL A 179 23.26 9.96 -1.59
C VAL A 179 22.25 10.95 -2.18
N SER A 180 22.68 11.80 -3.12
CA SER A 180 21.79 12.77 -3.78
C SER A 180 20.71 12.08 -4.61
N LEU A 181 20.99 10.93 -5.23
CA LEU A 181 19.99 10.12 -5.93
C LEU A 181 18.94 9.58 -4.96
N GLY A 182 19.35 9.12 -3.77
CA GLY A 182 18.42 8.69 -2.74
C GLY A 182 17.54 9.85 -2.23
N VAL A 183 18.10 11.04 -2.02
CA VAL A 183 17.31 12.24 -1.66
C VAL A 183 16.34 12.60 -2.78
N LEU A 184 16.79 12.57 -4.04
CA LEU A 184 15.98 12.90 -5.21
C LEU A 184 14.79 11.93 -5.37
N SER A 185 15.00 10.63 -5.13
CA SER A 185 13.91 9.64 -5.11
C SER A 185 12.87 9.97 -4.04
N ASN A 186 13.28 10.36 -2.83
CA ASN A 186 12.33 10.77 -1.80
C ASN A 186 11.53 12.03 -2.19
N VAL A 187 12.15 12.97 -2.91
CA VAL A 187 11.47 14.17 -3.42
C VAL A 187 10.42 13.79 -4.48
N PHE A 188 10.78 12.95 -5.44
CA PHE A 188 9.84 12.46 -6.46
C PHE A 188 8.71 11.63 -5.84
N GLY A 189 9.01 10.69 -4.94
CA GLY A 189 8.00 9.91 -4.21
C GLY A 189 7.02 10.80 -3.44
N THR A 190 7.51 11.86 -2.78
CA THR A 190 6.66 12.84 -2.09
C THR A 190 5.83 13.67 -3.08
N ALA A 191 6.40 14.07 -4.21
CA ALA A 191 5.67 14.80 -5.25
C ALA A 191 4.53 13.96 -5.86
N ILE A 192 4.77 12.66 -6.10
CA ILE A 192 3.74 11.70 -6.55
C ILE A 192 2.62 11.63 -5.51
N LEU A 193 2.96 11.55 -4.22
CA LEU A 193 1.97 11.55 -3.14
C LEU A 193 1.16 12.86 -3.10
N LEU A 194 1.79 14.01 -3.28
CA LEU A 194 1.07 15.30 -3.33
C LEU A 194 0.05 15.37 -4.46
N VAL A 195 0.44 14.91 -5.66
CA VAL A 195 -0.48 14.85 -6.80
C VAL A 195 -1.63 13.88 -6.53
N ALA A 196 -1.34 12.67 -6.04
CA ALA A 196 -2.38 11.69 -5.69
C ALA A 196 -3.33 12.21 -4.60
N ASN A 197 -2.80 12.87 -3.57
CA ASN A 197 -3.58 13.46 -2.50
C ASN A 197 -4.48 14.61 -3.00
N SER A 198 -4.06 15.36 -4.02
CA SER A 198 -4.91 16.39 -4.62
C SER A 198 -6.18 15.80 -5.23
N TRP A 199 -6.09 14.64 -5.90
CA TRP A 199 -7.24 13.94 -6.47
C TRP A 199 -8.17 13.41 -5.38
N VAL A 200 -7.60 12.80 -4.33
CA VAL A 200 -8.39 12.30 -3.19
C VAL A 200 -9.09 13.43 -2.45
N THR A 201 -8.41 14.56 -2.27
CA THR A 201 -8.99 15.74 -1.62
C THR A 201 -10.16 16.29 -2.44
N PHE A 202 -10.02 16.37 -3.77
CA PHE A 202 -11.13 16.75 -4.65
C PHE A 202 -12.32 15.79 -4.58
N MET A 203 -12.06 14.48 -4.45
CA MET A 203 -13.13 13.48 -4.28
C MET A 203 -13.89 13.63 -2.95
N MET A 204 -13.23 14.10 -1.89
CA MET A 204 -13.84 14.30 -0.57
C MET A 204 -14.56 15.65 -0.44
N SER A 205 -14.00 16.70 -1.04
CA SER A 205 -14.55 18.06 -1.00
C SER A 205 -14.36 18.74 -2.37
N PRO A 206 -15.25 18.49 -3.34
CA PRO A 206 -15.14 19.09 -4.67
C PRO A 206 -15.47 20.59 -4.57
N ALA A 207 -14.44 21.42 -4.68
CA ALA A 207 -14.54 22.88 -4.71
C ALA A 207 -14.26 23.40 -6.13
N GLY A 208 -14.89 24.52 -6.53
CA GLY A 208 -14.77 25.07 -7.89
C GLY A 208 -15.58 24.29 -8.94
N VAL A 209 -16.70 23.70 -8.51
CA VAL A 209 -17.61 22.90 -9.32
C VAL A 209 -19.05 23.33 -9.00
N ASN A 210 -19.90 23.51 -10.01
CA ASN A 210 -21.31 23.87 -9.79
C ASN A 210 -22.16 22.67 -9.30
N GLU A 211 -23.43 22.90 -8.93
CA GLU A 211 -24.37 21.85 -8.49
C GLU A 211 -24.54 20.70 -9.50
N ALA A 212 -24.19 20.91 -10.77
CA ALA A 212 -24.24 19.90 -11.83
C ALA A 212 -22.91 19.13 -12.02
N GLY A 213 -21.86 19.42 -11.24
CA GLY A 213 -20.57 18.75 -11.35
C GLY A 213 -19.61 19.36 -12.38
N VAL A 214 -19.93 20.52 -12.98
CA VAL A 214 -19.08 21.18 -13.98
C VAL A 214 -18.06 22.11 -13.33
N PHE A 215 -16.79 21.98 -13.72
CA PHE A 215 -15.70 22.84 -13.23
C PHE A 215 -15.92 24.30 -13.65
N THR A 216 -16.02 25.22 -12.67
CA THR A 216 -16.34 26.63 -12.88
C THR A 216 -15.10 27.52 -13.03
N GLY A 217 -13.90 26.98 -12.85
CA GLY A 217 -12.64 27.72 -13.04
C GLY A 217 -12.18 28.56 -11.84
N SER A 218 -13.01 28.75 -10.80
CA SER A 218 -12.63 29.46 -9.57
C SER A 218 -13.38 28.96 -8.33
N VAL A 219 -12.68 28.96 -7.18
CA VAL A 219 -13.25 28.65 -5.86
C VAL A 219 -13.77 29.90 -5.14
N TRP A 220 -13.43 31.09 -5.65
CA TRP A 220 -13.65 32.39 -5.00
C TRP A 220 -14.68 33.26 -5.73
N THR A 221 -15.87 32.70 -5.98
CA THR A 221 -17.02 33.44 -6.51
C THR A 221 -18.25 33.08 -5.72
#